data_AF-A0A060BU14-F1
#
_entry.id   AF-A0A060BU14-F1
#
_cell.length_a   1.000
_cell.length_b   1.000
_cell.length_c   1.000
_cell.angle_alpha   90.00
_cell.angle_beta   90.00
_cell.angle_gamma   90.00
#
_symmetry.space_group_name_H-M   'P 1'
#
loop_
_entity.id
_entity.type
_entity.pdbx_description
1 polymer ?
#
loop_
_entity_poly.entity_id
_entity_poly.type
_entity_poly.pdbx_seq_one_letter_code
_entity_poly.pdbx_strand_id
1 'polypeptide(L)' 'PARLVESVARQESSLNPWAVNVAGRDFYPVSREEAEHIITAAERAGASYDVGLMQINRWWIRRYGISPASLLN' A
#
# COMPACT_ATOMS: atom_id res chain seq x y z
N PRO A 1 7.84 19.90 12.80
CA PRO A 1 6.55 20.62 12.62
C PRO A 1 5.53 19.74 11.87
N ALA A 2 4.45 19.32 12.53
CA ALA A 2 3.51 18.30 12.05
C ALA A 2 2.76 18.65 10.74
N ARG A 3 2.49 19.94 10.50
CA ARG A 3 1.74 20.40 9.32
C ARG A 3 2.47 20.18 7.99
N LEU A 4 3.80 20.20 7.98
CA LEU A 4 4.57 19.98 6.76
C LEU A 4 4.48 18.51 6.30
N VAL A 5 4.47 17.58 7.25
CA VAL A 5 4.34 16.14 7.03
C VAL A 5 2.94 15.78 6.52
N GLU A 6 1.91 16.42 7.07
CA GLU A 6 0.52 16.27 6.63
C GLU A 6 0.29 16.74 5.18
N SER A 7 1.00 17.79 4.78
CA SER A 7 0.90 18.37 3.43
C SER A 7 1.52 17.45 2.37
N VAL A 8 2.68 16.86 2.67
CA VAL A 8 3.36 15.89 1.79
C VAL A 8 2.53 14.61 1.64
N ALA A 9 1.97 14.11 2.74
CA ALA A 9 1.18 12.89 2.73
C ALA A 9 -0.17 13.04 1.99
N ARG A 10 -0.75 14.25 1.93
CA ARG A 10 -1.90 14.55 1.04
C ARG A 10 -1.51 14.59 -0.44
N GLN A 11 -0.37 15.18 -0.76
CA GLN A 11 0.08 15.41 -2.14
C GLN A 11 0.52 14.12 -2.84
N GLU A 12 1.10 13.16 -2.09
CA GLU A 12 1.75 11.96 -2.66
C GLU A 12 0.84 10.72 -2.69
N SER A 13 -0.20 10.61 -1.84
CA SER A 13 -1.07 9.42 -1.77
C SER A 13 -2.55 9.69 -1.50
N SER A 14 -2.96 10.97 -1.48
CA SER A 14 -4.25 11.42 -0.92
C SER A 14 -4.50 10.97 0.53
N LEU A 15 -3.46 10.59 1.28
CA LEU A 15 -3.59 9.95 2.61
C LEU A 15 -4.42 8.66 2.60
N ASN A 16 -4.57 7.97 1.45
CA ASN A 16 -5.37 6.74 1.44
C ASN A 16 -4.56 5.60 2.07
N PRO A 17 -4.92 5.11 3.27
CA PRO A 17 -4.20 4.01 3.91
C PRO A 17 -4.31 2.71 3.14
N TRP A 18 -5.22 2.65 2.17
CA TRP A 18 -5.51 1.49 1.36
C TRP A 18 -4.85 1.54 -0.02
N ALA A 19 -4.04 2.55 -0.33
CA ALA A 19 -3.35 2.65 -1.61
C ALA A 19 -2.46 1.43 -1.87
N VAL A 20 -2.55 0.86 -3.08
CA VAL A 20 -1.74 -0.28 -3.52
C VAL A 20 -1.19 0.02 -4.90
N ASN A 21 0.13 -0.07 -5.08
CA ASN A 21 0.73 -0.13 -6.41
C ASN A 21 0.93 -1.60 -6.79
N VAL A 22 0.57 -1.98 -8.02
CA VAL A 22 0.89 -3.30 -8.57
C VAL A 22 1.60 -3.11 -9.90
N ALA A 23 2.87 -3.54 -9.96
CA ALA A 23 3.70 -3.47 -11.17
C ALA A 23 3.68 -2.10 -11.87
N GLY A 24 3.70 -1.00 -11.10
CA GLY A 24 3.69 0.37 -11.62
C GLY A 24 2.30 0.95 -11.87
N ARG A 25 1.22 0.21 -11.58
CA ARG A 25 -0.16 0.71 -11.63
C ARG A 25 -0.68 1.00 -10.23
N ASP A 26 -1.10 2.23 -10.00
CA ASP A 26 -1.72 2.65 -8.74
C ASP A 26 -3.20 2.26 -8.67
N PHE A 27 -3.60 1.78 -7.50
CA PHE A 27 -4.97 1.54 -7.11
C PHE A 27 -5.27 2.36 -5.85
N TYR A 28 -6.47 2.96 -5.81
CA TYR A 28 -6.96 3.75 -4.69
C TYR A 28 -8.28 3.16 -4.17
N PRO A 29 -8.23 2.02 -3.46
CA PRO A 29 -9.40 1.34 -2.92
C PRO A 29 -10.21 2.24 -1.99
N VAL A 30 -11.52 2.03 -1.94
CA VAL A 30 -12.44 2.74 -1.05
C VAL A 30 -12.74 1.96 0.23
N SER A 31 -12.17 0.76 0.38
CA SER A 31 -12.23 -0.03 1.59
C SER A 31 -10.95 -0.85 1.79
N ARG A 32 -10.71 -1.23 3.05
CA ARG A 32 -9.63 -2.17 3.40
C ARG A 32 -9.77 -3.52 2.70
N GLU A 33 -11.00 -4.04 2.62
CA GLU A 33 -11.29 -5.34 1.99
C GLU A 33 -10.92 -5.33 0.50
N GLU A 34 -11.21 -4.24 -0.21
CA GLU A 34 -10.83 -4.09 -1.62
C GLU A 34 -9.30 -4.06 -1.80
N ALA A 35 -8.57 -3.38 -0.90
CA ALA A 35 -7.11 -3.41 -0.92
C ALA A 35 -6.55 -4.82 -0.64
N GLU A 36 -7.10 -5.54 0.33
CA GLU A 36 -6.71 -6.92 0.63
C GLU A 36 -6.94 -7.86 -0.58
N HIS A 37 -8.04 -7.68 -1.32
CA HIS A 37 -8.30 -8.40 -2.56
C HIS A 37 -7.25 -8.11 -3.65
N ILE A 38 -6.88 -6.85 -3.85
CA ILE A 38 -5.85 -6.46 -4.82
C ILE A 38 -4.49 -7.06 -4.44
N ILE A 39 -4.10 -6.97 -3.17
CA ILE A 39 -2.85 -7.53 -2.66
C ILE A 39 -2.84 -9.06 -2.85
N THR A 40 -3.95 -9.73 -2.51
CA THR A 40 -4.08 -11.19 -2.68
C THR A 40 -3.96 -11.60 -4.15
N ALA A 41 -4.56 -10.84 -5.06
CA ALA A 41 -4.45 -11.08 -6.49
C ALA A 41 -3.01 -10.87 -6.98
N ALA A 42 -2.34 -9.80 -6.56
CA ALA A 42 -0.94 -9.52 -6.89
C ALA A 42 0.00 -10.61 -6.37
N GLU A 43 -0.21 -11.11 -5.14
CA GLU A 43 0.57 -12.22 -4.58
C GLU A 43 0.38 -13.52 -5.38
N ARG A 44 -0.85 -13.86 -5.74
CA ARG A 44 -1.15 -15.06 -6.57
C ARG A 44 -0.52 -14.95 -7.96
N ALA A 45 -0.48 -13.75 -8.53
CA ALA A 45 0.16 -13.49 -9.81
C ALA A 45 1.69 -13.41 -9.73
N GLY A 46 2.28 -13.42 -8.53
CA GLY A 46 3.71 -13.22 -8.34
C GLY A 46 4.21 -11.82 -8.71
N ALA A 47 3.32 -10.84 -8.78
CA ALA A 47 3.65 -9.47 -9.16
C ALA A 47 4.39 -8.72 -8.05
N SER A 48 5.20 -7.72 -8.43
CA SER A 48 5.68 -6.71 -7.47
C SER A 48 4.50 -5.82 -7.07
N TYR A 49 4.41 -5.50 -5.78
CA TYR A 49 3.42 -4.58 -5.27
C TYR A 49 3.96 -3.81 -4.07
N ASP A 50 3.39 -2.64 -3.84
CA ASP A 50 3.68 -1.74 -2.72
C ASP A 50 2.38 -1.44 -1.96
N VAL A 51 2.43 -1.39 -0.63
CA VAL A 51 1.21 -1.31 0.21
C VAL A 51 1.22 -0.10 1.13
N GLY A 52 0.05 0.55 1.22
CA GLY A 52 -0.31 1.50 2.27
C GLY A 52 0.34 2.87 2.15
N LEU A 53 0.20 3.70 3.17
CA LEU A 53 0.68 5.09 3.16
C LEU A 53 2.17 5.24 2.81
N MET A 54 2.98 4.27 3.22
CA MET A 54 4.43 4.29 3.03
C MET A 54 4.87 3.54 1.77
N GLN A 55 3.94 2.97 0.99
CA GLN A 55 4.23 2.21 -0.22
C GLN A 55 5.36 1.18 -0.01
N ILE A 56 5.19 0.30 0.99
CA ILE A 56 6.22 -0.68 1.35
C ILE A 56 6.17 -1.84 0.36
N ASN A 57 7.30 -2.09 -0.30
CA ASN A 57 7.42 -3.16 -1.29
C ASN A 57 7.33 -4.57 -0.72
N ARG A 58 6.66 -5.45 -1.46
CA ARG A 58 6.56 -6.91 -1.26
C ARG A 58 7.85 -7.58 -0.79
N TRP A 59 9.00 -7.22 -1.35
CA TRP A 59 10.28 -7.83 -1.01
C TRP A 59 10.61 -7.61 0.47
N TRP A 60 10.42 -6.40 0.98
CA TRP A 60 10.64 -6.06 2.39
C TRP A 60 9.60 -6.69 3.30
N ILE A 61 8.33 -6.70 2.86
CA ILE A 61 7.24 -7.37 3.59
C ILE A 61 7.61 -8.84 3.84
N ARG A 62 8.05 -9.55 2.80
CA ARG A 62 8.50 -10.94 2.89
C ARG A 62 9.77 -11.08 3.72
N ARG A 63 10.76 -10.21 3.50
CA ARG A 63 12.07 -10.25 4.18
C ARG A 63 11.95 -10.13 5.70
N TYR A 64 10.95 -9.38 6.19
CA TYR A 64 10.71 -9.15 7.61
C TYR A 64 9.50 -9.93 8.18
N GLY A 65 8.84 -10.77 7.38
CA GLY A 65 7.68 -11.55 7.85
C GLY A 65 6.49 -10.69 8.25
N ILE A 66 6.33 -9.51 7.63
CA ILE A 66 5.23 -8.59 7.88
C ILE A 66 4.00 -9.11 7.14
N SER A 67 2.81 -8.99 7.74
CA SER A 67 1.56 -9.21 7.01
C SER A 67 1.27 -7.99 6.12
N PRO A 68 1.05 -8.15 4.80
CA PRO A 68 0.68 -7.01 3.96
C PRO A 68 -0.54 -6.25 4.48
N ALA A 69 -1.53 -6.97 5.02
CA ALA A 69 -2.76 -6.37 5.54
C ALA A 69 -2.53 -5.47 6.77
N SER A 70 -1.44 -5.68 7.53
CA SER A 70 -1.13 -4.82 8.69
C SER A 70 -0.59 -3.44 8.27
N LEU A 71 -0.38 -3.21 6.98
CA LEU A 71 0.07 -1.93 6.42
C LEU A 71 -1.11 -1.05 5.96
N LEU A 72 -2.35 -1.55 6.05
CA LEU A 72 -3.59 -0.88 5.63
C LEU A 72 -4.29 -0.13 6.77
N ASN A 73 -3.51 0.54 7.65
CA ASN A 73 -3.98 1.19 8.89
C ASN A 73 -4.54 2.60 8.68
#